data_AF-A0A2E8VBY2-F1
#
_entry.id   AF-A0A2E8VBY2-F1
#
_cell.length_a   1.000
_cell.length_b   1.000
_cell.length_c   1.000
_cell.angle_alpha   90.00
_cell.angle_beta   90.00
_cell.angle_gamma   90.00
#
_symmetry.space_group_name_H-M   'P 1'
#
loop_
_entity.id
_entity.type
_entity.pdbx_description
1 polymer ?
#
loop_
_entity_poly.entity_id
_entity_poly.type
_entity_poly.pdbx_seq_one_letter_code
_entity_poly.pdbx_strand_id
1 'polypeptide(L)'
;MNNKRRKFLTEACPNIVFALFGLSYLEACSSAKDDDQNMQVINNNSSTGESSGITTQGNNVLIDLSNGNFTGLEGIGGNTNVISVGLLLLRTGENQILAFDNCCPHQGSRQSWSFSDNKWTCSSHGNSYGIDGEDVVTCDSNSRSGGLKSYPTSIDGNILTINKG
;
A
#
# COMPACT_ATOMS: atom_id res chain seq x y z
N MET A 1 -32.77 3.43 52.83
CA MET A 1 -33.66 4.42 52.20
C MET A 1 -32.86 5.29 51.24
N ASN A 2 -33.37 5.35 50.00
CA ASN A 2 -33.26 6.41 48.99
C ASN A 2 -31.87 6.85 48.51
N ASN A 3 -31.40 6.34 47.36
CA ASN A 3 -31.69 6.82 45.99
C ASN A 3 -31.09 8.19 45.69
N LYS A 4 -30.22 8.26 44.67
CA LYS A 4 -30.58 8.88 43.39
C LYS A 4 -29.50 8.65 42.32
N ARG A 5 -29.93 7.91 41.30
CA ARG A 5 -29.23 7.63 40.05
C ARG A 5 -29.00 8.95 39.30
N ARG A 6 -27.89 8.97 38.57
CA ARG A 6 -27.35 10.04 37.72
C ARG A 6 -28.43 10.84 36.99
N LYS A 7 -28.36 12.16 37.13
CA LYS A 7 -29.09 13.14 36.32
C LYS A 7 -28.59 13.03 34.87
N PHE A 8 -29.32 12.27 34.04
CA PHE A 8 -29.31 12.45 32.60
C PHE A 8 -30.44 13.43 32.30
N LEU A 9 -30.09 14.70 32.10
CA LEU A 9 -31.00 15.67 31.49
C LEU A 9 -30.26 16.26 30.30
N THR A 10 -30.57 15.76 29.12
CA THR A 10 -30.58 16.61 27.93
C THR A 10 -31.69 16.10 27.03
N GLU A 11 -32.69 16.97 26.88
CA GLU A 11 -33.81 16.86 25.96
C GLU A 11 -33.32 16.62 24.53
N ALA A 12 -33.94 15.68 23.83
CA ALA A 12 -33.84 15.61 22.38
C ALA A 12 -35.23 15.29 21.84
N CYS A 13 -35.82 16.27 21.16
CA CYS A 13 -36.82 16.16 20.09
C CYS A 13 -37.27 17.59 19.72
N PRO A 14 -37.72 17.91 18.48
CA PRO A 14 -38.05 16.98 17.39
C PRO A 14 -37.74 17.47 15.95
N ASN A 15 -37.95 16.55 14.99
CA ASN A 15 -38.35 16.75 13.59
C ASN A 15 -37.41 17.47 12.61
N ILE A 16 -36.60 16.70 11.87
CA ILE A 16 -36.15 17.10 10.53
C ILE A 16 -37.03 16.39 9.51
N VAL A 17 -37.91 17.17 8.86
CA VAL A 17 -38.70 16.78 7.70
C VAL A 17 -37.77 16.86 6.47
N PHE A 18 -37.41 15.72 5.88
CA PHE A 18 -36.78 15.69 4.55
C PHE A 18 -37.86 15.51 3.49
N ALA A 19 -38.07 16.57 2.70
CA ALA A 19 -38.97 16.57 1.56
C ALA A 19 -38.37 15.74 0.41
N LEU A 20 -39.21 14.86 -0.13
CA LEU A 20 -38.97 14.07 -1.33
C LEU A 20 -38.99 14.98 -2.57
N PHE A 21 -37.89 15.01 -3.32
CA PHE A 21 -37.93 15.35 -4.76
C PHE A 21 -37.40 14.15 -5.53
N GLY A 22 -38.34 13.38 -6.08
CA GLY A 22 -38.04 12.48 -7.19
C GLY A 22 -38.15 13.23 -8.50
N LEU A 23 -37.24 12.96 -9.43
CA LEU A 23 -37.53 12.85 -10.85
C LEU A 23 -36.58 11.80 -11.44
N SER A 24 -37.19 10.88 -12.19
CA SER A 24 -36.61 9.75 -12.88
C SER A 24 -36.26 10.13 -14.33
N TYR A 25 -35.14 9.59 -14.81
CA TYR A 25 -34.79 9.24 -16.21
C TYR A 25 -34.80 10.31 -17.30
N LEU A 26 -33.67 10.44 -18.02
CA LEU A 26 -33.61 10.24 -19.48
C LEU A 26 -32.21 9.72 -19.90
N GLU A 27 -32.21 8.66 -20.71
CA GLU A 27 -31.11 8.19 -21.56
C GLU A 27 -30.78 9.22 -22.66
N ALA A 28 -29.50 9.28 -23.07
CA ALA A 28 -29.13 9.73 -24.41
C ALA A 28 -27.92 8.92 -24.91
N CYS A 29 -28.20 7.88 -25.70
CA CYS A 29 -27.26 7.35 -26.68
C CYS A 29 -27.27 8.27 -27.91
N SER A 30 -26.08 8.69 -28.35
CA SER A 30 -25.87 9.14 -29.73
C SER A 30 -24.65 8.41 -30.30
N SER A 31 -24.93 7.43 -31.16
CA SER A 31 -23.96 6.84 -32.07
C SER A 31 -23.88 7.69 -33.33
N ALA A 32 -22.67 8.06 -33.74
CA ALA A 32 -22.30 8.06 -35.16
C ALA A 32 -20.82 8.42 -35.42
N LYS A 33 -20.17 7.47 -36.11
CA LYS A 33 -19.24 7.61 -37.25
C LYS A 33 -17.74 7.75 -36.97
N ASP A 34 -17.07 6.63 -37.28
CA ASP A 34 -15.76 6.47 -37.91
C ASP A 34 -15.03 7.76 -38.28
N ASP A 35 -13.81 7.88 -37.75
CA ASP A 35 -12.69 8.34 -38.58
C ASP A 35 -11.46 7.49 -38.25
N ASP A 36 -10.94 6.85 -39.29
CA ASP A 36 -9.75 6.01 -39.30
C ASP A 36 -8.52 6.87 -39.02
N GLN A 37 -7.86 6.63 -37.90
CA GLN A 37 -6.49 7.09 -37.66
C GLN A 37 -5.67 5.94 -37.09
N ASN A 38 -4.96 5.28 -37.99
CA ASN A 38 -3.81 4.42 -37.77
C ASN A 38 -2.89 4.97 -36.67
N MET A 39 -2.99 4.41 -35.45
CA MET A 39 -2.04 4.63 -34.38
C MET A 39 -1.62 3.29 -33.78
N GLN A 40 -0.30 3.10 -33.73
CA GLN A 40 0.39 1.87 -33.36
C GLN A 40 -0.16 1.23 -32.09
N VAL A 41 -0.34 -0.09 -32.15
CA VAL A 41 -0.64 -0.97 -31.02
C VAL A 41 0.52 -0.93 -30.02
N ILE A 42 0.45 -0.01 -29.06
CA ILE A 42 1.02 -0.25 -27.74
C ILE A 42 -0.07 -1.00 -26.98
N ASN A 43 0.21 -2.25 -26.57
CA ASN A 43 -0.66 -3.02 -25.68
C ASN A 43 -0.73 -2.34 -24.30
N ASN A 44 -1.51 -1.28 -24.19
CA ASN A 44 -1.95 -0.72 -22.92
C ASN A 44 -3.31 -1.34 -22.62
N ASN A 45 -3.33 -2.28 -21.68
CA ASN A 45 -4.56 -2.67 -21.00
C ASN A 45 -5.10 -1.43 -20.25
N SER A 46 -5.84 -0.59 -20.96
CA SER A 46 -6.50 0.58 -20.42
C SER A 46 -7.76 0.12 -19.70
N SER A 47 -7.59 -0.39 -18.48
CA SER A 47 -8.66 -0.36 -17.49
C SER A 47 -8.78 1.09 -17.02
N THR A 48 -9.96 1.69 -17.18
CA THR A 48 -10.35 2.90 -16.44
C THR A 48 -10.27 2.58 -14.94
N GLY A 49 -9.14 2.86 -14.31
CA GLY A 49 -8.82 2.47 -12.94
C GLY A 49 -7.62 3.28 -12.44
N GLU A 50 -7.62 3.61 -11.16
CA GLU A 50 -6.54 4.37 -10.54
C GLU A 50 -5.18 3.71 -10.82
N SER A 51 -4.19 4.52 -11.22
CA SER A 51 -2.82 4.05 -11.43
C SER A 51 -2.29 3.46 -10.12
N SER A 52 -1.68 2.26 -10.19
CA SER A 52 -1.08 1.61 -9.02
C SER A 52 0.06 2.42 -8.40
N GLY A 53 0.60 3.41 -9.11
CA GLY A 53 1.79 4.16 -8.70
C GLY A 53 3.09 3.36 -8.83
N ILE A 54 3.06 2.18 -9.45
CA ILE A 54 4.21 1.27 -9.60
C ILE A 54 4.52 1.10 -11.08
N THR A 55 5.80 1.25 -11.45
CA THR A 55 6.32 0.94 -12.78
C THR A 55 7.55 0.05 -12.65
N THR A 56 7.68 -0.99 -13.47
CA THR A 56 8.85 -1.87 -13.51
C THR A 56 9.64 -1.67 -14.79
N GLN A 57 10.96 -1.57 -14.69
CA GLN A 57 11.88 -1.35 -15.82
C GLN A 57 13.14 -2.19 -15.61
N GLY A 58 13.20 -3.37 -16.23
CA GLY A 58 14.28 -4.33 -15.99
C GLY A 58 14.35 -4.71 -14.49
N ASN A 59 15.50 -4.51 -13.86
CA ASN A 59 15.70 -4.76 -12.42
C ASN A 59 15.14 -3.64 -11.53
N ASN A 60 14.71 -2.52 -12.09
CA ASN A 60 14.22 -1.39 -11.32
C ASN A 60 12.72 -1.45 -11.10
N VAL A 61 12.31 -1.13 -9.87
CA VAL A 61 10.93 -0.82 -9.51
C VAL A 61 10.88 0.67 -9.16
N LEU A 62 10.02 1.41 -9.84
CA LEU A 62 9.77 2.82 -9.61
C LEU A 62 8.42 2.95 -8.90
N ILE A 63 8.40 3.69 -7.80
CA ILE A 63 7.21 3.94 -6.99
C ILE A 63 7.01 5.45 -6.91
N ASP A 64 5.83 5.91 -7.33
CA ASP A 64 5.38 7.28 -7.11
C ASP A 64 4.84 7.41 -5.68
N LEU A 65 5.62 8.04 -4.82
CA LEU A 65 5.31 8.28 -3.41
C LEU A 65 4.14 9.27 -3.21
N SER A 66 3.75 10.01 -4.25
CA SER A 66 2.57 10.89 -4.20
C SER A 66 1.26 10.17 -4.51
N ASN A 67 1.33 8.92 -4.96
CA ASN A 67 0.16 8.09 -5.19
C ASN A 67 -0.49 7.65 -3.88
N GLY A 68 -1.83 7.68 -3.82
CA GLY A 68 -2.61 7.35 -2.61
C GLY A 68 -2.35 5.95 -2.02
N ASN A 69 -1.87 5.01 -2.84
CA ASN A 69 -1.49 3.67 -2.39
C ASN A 69 -0.27 3.66 -1.43
N PHE A 70 0.49 4.76 -1.36
CA PHE A 70 1.71 4.88 -0.56
C PHE A 70 1.60 5.89 0.58
N THR A 71 0.38 6.29 0.96
CA THR A 71 0.12 7.14 2.14
C THR A 71 0.73 6.57 3.44
N GLY A 72 0.85 5.24 3.55
CA GLY A 72 1.55 4.57 4.64
C GLY A 72 3.04 4.88 4.77
N LEU A 73 3.64 5.56 3.78
CA LEU A 73 5.03 6.00 3.76
C LEU A 73 5.19 7.52 3.92
N GLU A 74 4.15 8.27 4.25
CA GLU A 74 4.25 9.74 4.38
C GLU A 74 5.18 10.15 5.55
N GLY A 75 5.07 9.48 6.71
CA GLY A 75 5.85 9.77 7.90
C GLY A 75 7.03 8.83 8.13
N ILE A 76 8.03 9.30 8.88
CA ILE A 76 9.12 8.45 9.40
C ILE A 76 8.53 7.36 10.30
N GLY A 77 8.98 6.11 10.09
CA GLY A 77 8.41 4.90 10.70
C GLY A 77 7.25 4.30 9.90
N GLY A 78 6.70 5.03 8.92
CA GLY A 78 5.72 4.54 7.97
C GLY A 78 6.27 3.36 7.17
N ASN A 79 5.44 2.36 6.94
CA ASN A 79 5.84 1.12 6.28
C ASN A 79 4.68 0.50 5.50
N THR A 80 5.00 -0.31 4.50
CA THR A 80 3.99 -1.00 3.68
C THR A 80 4.53 -2.29 3.05
N ASN A 81 3.62 -3.22 2.73
CA ASN A 81 3.92 -4.45 2.01
C ASN A 81 3.38 -4.37 0.58
N VAL A 82 4.29 -4.19 -0.38
CA VAL A 82 3.98 -4.06 -1.80
C VAL A 82 4.08 -5.44 -2.47
N ILE A 83 3.00 -6.21 -2.34
CA ILE A 83 2.95 -7.61 -2.76
C ILE A 83 3.17 -7.78 -4.27
N SER A 84 2.67 -6.86 -5.10
CA SER A 84 2.75 -6.92 -6.57
C SER A 84 4.18 -6.94 -7.12
N VAL A 85 5.14 -6.41 -6.36
CA VAL A 85 6.57 -6.37 -6.70
C VAL A 85 7.44 -7.08 -5.66
N GLY A 86 6.82 -7.74 -4.67
CA GLY A 86 7.50 -8.53 -3.66
C GLY A 86 8.43 -7.71 -2.76
N LEU A 87 7.98 -6.54 -2.30
CA LEU A 87 8.78 -5.62 -1.48
C LEU A 87 8.10 -5.25 -0.16
N LEU A 88 8.88 -5.17 0.91
CA LEU A 88 8.53 -4.44 2.13
C LEU A 88 9.26 -3.11 2.10
N LEU A 89 8.56 -2.02 2.40
CA LEU A 89 9.12 -0.67 2.41
C LEU A 89 9.01 -0.06 3.81
N LEU A 90 10.05 0.65 4.24
CA LEU A 90 10.12 1.35 5.52
C LEU A 90 10.72 2.74 5.33
N ARG A 91 9.99 3.80 5.66
CA ARG A 91 10.54 5.16 5.69
C ARG A 91 11.33 5.38 6.96
N THR A 92 12.64 5.58 6.84
CA THR A 92 13.57 5.81 7.96
C THR A 92 14.02 7.27 8.08
N GLY A 93 13.74 8.10 7.08
CA GLY A 93 14.03 9.54 7.09
C GLY A 93 13.19 10.28 6.06
N GLU A 94 13.29 11.61 6.00
CA GLU A 94 12.51 12.45 5.06
C GLU A 94 12.71 12.00 3.61
N ASN A 95 13.97 11.77 3.21
CA ASN A 95 14.36 11.28 1.88
C ASN A 95 15.03 9.90 1.95
N GLN A 96 14.61 9.04 2.89
CA GLN A 96 15.18 7.71 3.05
C GLN A 96 14.08 6.66 3.25
N ILE A 97 14.04 5.69 2.32
CA ILE A 97 13.18 4.51 2.42
C ILE A 97 14.05 3.28 2.19
N LEU A 98 13.99 2.33 3.12
CA LEU A 98 14.60 1.01 2.95
C LEU A 98 13.61 0.06 2.26
N ALA A 99 14.12 -0.78 1.39
CA ALA A 99 13.34 -1.80 0.69
C ALA A 99 13.91 -3.19 0.99
N PHE A 100 13.03 -4.15 1.29
CA PHE A 100 13.37 -5.52 1.63
C PHE A 100 12.56 -6.51 0.81
N ASP A 101 13.05 -7.76 0.66
CA ASP A 101 12.24 -8.85 0.11
C ASP A 101 11.06 -9.14 1.05
N ASN A 102 9.84 -9.23 0.50
CA ASN A 102 8.68 -9.59 1.30
C ASN A 102 8.50 -11.10 1.47
N CYS A 103 9.40 -11.93 0.93
CA CYS A 103 9.40 -13.36 1.19
C CYS A 103 9.89 -13.68 2.60
N CYS A 104 9.04 -14.32 3.41
CA CYS A 104 9.45 -14.80 4.72
C CYS A 104 10.53 -15.89 4.59
N PRO A 105 11.71 -15.72 5.21
CA PRO A 105 12.79 -16.71 5.20
C PRO A 105 12.41 -18.10 5.74
N HIS A 106 11.34 -18.21 6.55
CA HIS A 106 10.90 -19.50 7.08
C HIS A 106 10.30 -20.39 5.98
N GLN A 107 9.16 -19.99 5.40
CA GLN A 107 8.34 -20.84 4.52
C GLN A 107 7.68 -20.04 3.39
N GLY A 108 8.30 -18.92 2.98
CA GLY A 108 7.88 -18.22 1.78
C GLY A 108 6.64 -17.33 1.88
N SER A 109 6.01 -17.20 3.06
CA SER A 109 4.84 -16.33 3.24
C SER A 109 5.15 -14.87 2.86
N ARG A 110 4.25 -14.24 2.10
CA ARG A 110 4.42 -12.86 1.59
C ARG A 110 3.36 -11.87 2.08
N GLN A 111 2.24 -12.36 2.59
CA GLN A 111 1.03 -11.56 2.81
C GLN A 111 0.98 -10.92 4.19
N SER A 112 1.75 -11.46 5.13
CA SER A 112 1.49 -11.35 6.56
C SER A 112 2.70 -10.75 7.26
N TRP A 113 2.80 -9.42 7.22
CA TRP A 113 3.93 -8.67 7.77
C TRP A 113 3.48 -7.51 8.65
N SER A 114 4.19 -7.29 9.74
CA SER A 114 4.12 -6.07 10.56
C SER A 114 5.53 -5.58 10.89
N PHE A 115 5.66 -4.31 11.22
CA PHE A 115 6.94 -3.71 11.62
C PHE A 115 6.83 -3.04 12.98
N SER A 116 7.76 -3.39 13.88
CA SER A 116 7.93 -2.75 15.19
C SER A 116 9.33 -3.06 15.70
N ASP A 117 9.87 -2.22 16.61
CA ASP A 117 11.16 -2.46 17.28
C ASP A 117 12.31 -2.81 16.32
N ASN A 118 12.37 -2.11 15.17
CA ASN A 118 13.35 -2.33 14.10
C ASN A 118 13.36 -3.76 13.53
N LYS A 119 12.22 -4.45 13.56
CA LYS A 119 12.07 -5.80 13.00
C LYS A 119 10.79 -5.95 12.18
N TRP A 120 10.91 -6.67 11.09
CA TRP A 120 9.77 -7.20 10.34
C TRP A 120 9.34 -8.53 10.94
N THR A 121 8.08 -8.63 11.35
CA THR A 121 7.50 -9.85 11.91
C THR A 121 6.53 -10.48 10.92
N CYS A 122 6.78 -11.73 10.55
CA CYS A 122 5.87 -12.51 9.72
C CYS A 122 4.79 -13.14 10.61
N SER A 123 3.55 -12.67 10.51
CA SER A 123 2.46 -13.12 11.39
C SER A 123 1.93 -14.53 11.09
N SER A 124 2.44 -15.21 10.05
CA SER A 124 2.12 -16.61 9.81
C SER A 124 2.58 -17.53 10.96
N HIS A 125 3.74 -17.24 11.57
CA HIS A 125 4.27 -18.00 12.70
C HIS A 125 4.96 -17.14 13.78
N GLY A 126 5.00 -15.82 13.61
CA GLY A 126 5.61 -14.89 14.56
C GLY A 126 7.13 -14.76 14.47
N ASN A 127 7.76 -15.27 13.39
CA ASN A 127 9.20 -15.10 13.18
C ASN A 127 9.52 -13.65 12.83
N SER A 128 10.62 -13.12 13.37
CA SER A 128 11.01 -11.71 13.19
C SER A 128 12.42 -11.58 12.64
N TYR A 129 12.62 -10.58 11.79
CA TYR A 129 13.85 -10.37 11.03
C TYR A 129 14.30 -8.92 11.10
N GLY A 130 15.61 -8.71 11.23
CA GLY A 130 16.24 -7.41 11.34
C GLY A 130 16.29 -6.63 10.03
N ILE A 131 16.61 -5.35 10.15
CA ILE A 131 16.75 -4.39 9.03
C ILE A 131 18.16 -3.81 8.88
N ASP A 132 19.08 -4.22 9.74
CA ASP A 132 20.46 -3.72 9.83
C ASP A 132 21.38 -4.25 8.72
N GLY A 133 20.96 -5.32 8.03
CA GLY A 133 21.74 -5.94 6.97
C GLY A 133 22.73 -7.00 7.47
N GLU A 134 22.65 -7.37 8.74
CA GLU A 134 23.47 -8.42 9.34
C GLU A 134 22.75 -9.78 9.28
N ASP A 135 23.52 -10.88 9.25
CA ASP A 135 23.00 -12.26 9.24
C ASP A 135 21.86 -12.48 8.23
N VAL A 136 22.03 -11.96 7.01
CA VAL A 136 20.98 -11.98 5.99
C VAL A 136 20.62 -13.42 5.61
N VAL A 137 19.34 -13.74 5.75
CA VAL A 137 18.79 -15.06 5.42
C VAL A 137 17.92 -14.98 4.16
N THR A 138 17.93 -16.05 3.38
CA THR A 138 17.19 -16.09 2.11
C THR A 138 15.76 -16.55 2.31
N CYS A 139 14.89 -16.15 1.38
CA CYS A 139 13.54 -16.68 1.19
C CYS A 139 13.52 -18.20 1.30
N ASP A 140 12.57 -18.76 2.06
CA ASP A 140 12.32 -20.21 2.18
C ASP A 140 13.55 -21.05 2.62
N SER A 141 14.47 -20.44 3.37
CA SER A 141 15.63 -21.12 3.97
C SER A 141 15.31 -21.88 5.26
N ASN A 142 14.04 -21.92 5.67
CA ASN A 142 13.59 -22.43 6.97
C ASN A 142 14.16 -21.65 8.17
N SER A 143 14.70 -20.44 7.95
CA SER A 143 15.19 -19.60 9.04
C SER A 143 14.02 -18.97 9.84
N ARG A 144 14.24 -18.75 11.14
CA ARG A 144 13.28 -18.11 12.06
C ARG A 144 13.75 -16.75 12.59
N SER A 145 14.98 -16.36 12.24
CA SER A 145 15.64 -15.10 12.63
C SER A 145 16.76 -14.75 11.65
N GLY A 146 17.34 -13.56 11.79
CA GLY A 146 18.39 -13.02 10.91
C GLY A 146 17.93 -11.72 10.25
N GLY A 147 18.71 -11.21 9.31
CA GLY A 147 18.35 -10.02 8.52
C GLY A 147 17.50 -10.38 7.30
N LEU A 148 16.58 -9.49 6.92
CA LEU A 148 15.96 -9.57 5.59
C LEU A 148 16.91 -9.07 4.52
N LYS A 149 16.87 -9.73 3.35
CA LYS A 149 17.54 -9.23 2.15
C LYS A 149 16.99 -7.84 1.80
N SER A 150 17.87 -6.84 1.75
CA SER A 150 17.55 -5.48 1.34
C SER A 150 17.92 -5.22 -0.13
N TYR A 151 17.34 -4.16 -0.68
CA TYR A 151 17.57 -3.69 -2.04
C TYR A 151 18.01 -2.22 -2.01
N PRO A 152 19.00 -1.80 -2.83
CA PRO A 152 19.38 -0.40 -2.94
C PRO A 152 18.21 0.48 -3.36
N THR A 153 18.12 1.66 -2.75
CA THR A 153 17.07 2.64 -3.04
C THR A 153 17.63 4.03 -3.30
N SER A 154 16.91 4.83 -4.07
CA SER A 154 17.15 6.26 -4.23
C SER A 154 15.81 6.99 -4.42
N ILE A 155 15.72 8.23 -3.92
CA ILE A 155 14.56 9.09 -4.10
C ILE A 155 14.96 10.29 -4.95
N ASP A 156 14.23 10.54 -6.04
CA ASP A 156 14.31 11.75 -6.86
C ASP A 156 12.91 12.36 -6.99
N GLY A 157 12.71 13.53 -6.39
CA GLY A 157 11.38 14.10 -6.17
C GLY A 157 10.46 13.12 -5.44
N ASN A 158 9.35 12.74 -6.08
CA ASN A 158 8.38 11.78 -5.54
C ASN A 158 8.66 10.34 -5.99
N ILE A 159 9.69 10.08 -6.79
CA ILE A 159 9.94 8.75 -7.33
C ILE A 159 10.98 8.03 -6.47
N LEU A 160 10.53 6.99 -5.78
CA LEU A 160 11.40 5.99 -5.17
C LEU A 160 11.80 4.97 -6.23
N THR A 161 13.10 4.84 -6.48
CA THR A 161 13.66 3.76 -7.30
C THR A 161 14.24 2.69 -6.40
N ILE A 162 13.89 1.43 -6.65
CA ILE A 162 14.44 0.24 -5.99
C ILE A 162 15.10 -0.63 -7.05
N ASN A 163 16.38 -0.98 -6.85
CA ASN A 163 17.09 -1.90 -7.74
C ASN A 163 17.08 -3.33 -7.15
N LYS A 164 16.51 -4.29 -7.88
CA LYS A 164 16.34 -5.70 -7.45
C LYS A 164 17.43 -6.67 -7.94
N GLY A 165 18.43 -6.24 -8.72
CA GLY A 165 19.44 -7.13 -9.30
C GLY A 165 20.77 -6.48 -9.56
#